data_AF-A0A9P7E8Z8-F1
#
_entry.id   AF-A0A9P7E8Z8-F1
#
_cell.length_a   1.000
_cell.length_b   1.000
_cell.length_c   1.000
_cell.angle_alpha   90.00
_cell.angle_beta   90.00
_cell.angle_gamma   90.00
#
_symmetry.space_group_name_H-M   'P 1'
#
loop_
_entity.id
_entity.type
_entity.pdbx_description
1 polymer ?
#
loop_
_entity_poly.entity_id
_entity_poly.type
_entity_poly.pdbx_seq_one_letter_code
_entity_poly.pdbx_strand_id
1 'polypeptide(L)'
;MVFYAYVKQITDNSSYRYVIVFTSRAVADEWWRAVSTSAIVSFTDSIRRVNAQFYTHDVNQANAANSLTTTGVATQFLGDVFFTLLNDLGGRGLSIIPSPDHFVDHISGNSFFIRSKVSPYKYWYYPQSSNATNAIYVSHTERTLFRVSRTDSGTAGTIIIGSDEINITLTTVDLSINVIASTGQVIVSAVPMSGLKFSDLLNKFTVGPTYIDDQNLATRELLGTDDGEEWELA
;
A
#
# COMPACT_ATOMS: atom_id res chain seq x y z
N MET A 1 10.52 -8.64 1.52
CA MET A 1 10.14 -10.03 1.15
C MET A 1 9.71 -10.04 -0.30
N VAL A 2 10.09 -11.08 -1.06
CA VAL A 2 9.66 -11.27 -2.45
C VAL A 2 8.13 -11.33 -2.51
N PHE A 3 7.55 -10.70 -3.53
CA PHE A 3 6.10 -10.68 -3.76
C PHE A 3 5.76 -11.41 -5.05
N TYR A 4 4.70 -12.21 -5.01
CA TYR A 4 4.27 -13.03 -6.14
C TYR A 4 2.85 -12.65 -6.56
N ALA A 5 2.61 -12.63 -7.86
CA ALA A 5 1.29 -12.46 -8.43
C ALA A 5 1.09 -13.37 -9.64
N TYR A 6 -0.16 -13.65 -9.99
CA TYR A 6 -0.50 -14.24 -11.28
C TYR A 6 -0.92 -13.17 -12.27
N VAL A 7 -0.62 -13.40 -13.54
CA VAL A 7 -1.31 -12.73 -14.64
C VAL A 7 -1.87 -13.78 -15.59
N LYS A 8 -3.16 -13.65 -15.91
CA LYS A 8 -3.88 -14.56 -16.78
C LYS A 8 -4.43 -13.83 -18.00
N GLN A 9 -4.19 -14.40 -19.17
CA GLN A 9 -4.75 -13.89 -20.41
C GLN A 9 -6.27 -14.13 -20.47
N ILE A 10 -7.03 -13.18 -21.04
CA ILE A 10 -8.50 -13.18 -20.96
C ILE A 10 -9.20 -13.93 -22.10
N THR A 11 -8.51 -14.24 -23.19
CA THR A 11 -9.15 -14.78 -24.42
C THR A 11 -9.38 -16.29 -24.35
N ASP A 12 -8.59 -17.01 -23.55
CA ASP A 12 -8.75 -18.44 -23.28
C ASP A 12 -8.34 -18.80 -21.84
N ASN A 13 -8.32 -20.10 -21.52
CA ASN A 13 -7.93 -20.63 -20.20
C ASN A 13 -6.63 -21.44 -20.20
N SER A 14 -5.91 -21.50 -21.33
CA SER A 14 -4.73 -22.34 -21.50
C SER A 14 -3.45 -21.52 -21.61
N SER A 15 -3.42 -20.55 -22.53
CA SER A 15 -2.20 -19.90 -22.99
C SER A 15 -1.80 -18.69 -22.15
N TYR A 16 -0.57 -18.21 -22.32
CA TYR A 16 -0.02 -16.94 -21.78
C TYR A 16 -0.41 -16.63 -20.33
N ARG A 17 -0.25 -17.60 -19.45
CA ARG A 17 -0.38 -17.41 -18.00
C ARG A 17 1.02 -17.27 -17.41
N TYR A 18 1.22 -16.32 -16.52
CA TYR A 18 2.51 -16.11 -15.88
C TYR A 18 2.37 -16.05 -14.37
N VAL A 19 3.41 -16.51 -13.68
CA VAL A 19 3.73 -16.01 -12.34
C VAL A 19 4.67 -14.83 -12.53
N ILE A 20 4.32 -13.70 -11.94
CA ILE A 20 5.16 -12.52 -11.82
C ILE A 20 5.83 -12.56 -10.45
N VAL A 21 7.14 -12.33 -10.43
CA VAL A 21 7.93 -12.24 -9.21
C VAL A 21 8.50 -10.83 -9.12
N PHE A 22 8.28 -10.19 -7.98
CA PHE A 22 8.76 -8.86 -7.66
C PHE A 22 9.69 -8.92 -6.44
N THR A 23 10.73 -8.09 -6.40
CA THR A 23 11.63 -7.99 -5.23
C THR A 23 10.91 -7.57 -3.96
N SER A 24 9.80 -6.84 -4.09
CA SER A 24 8.90 -6.49 -3.00
C SER A 24 7.48 -6.17 -3.48
N ARG A 25 6.54 -6.07 -2.53
CA ARG A 25 5.19 -5.56 -2.81
C ARG A 25 5.21 -4.11 -3.34
N ALA A 26 6.07 -3.26 -2.78
CA ALA A 26 6.19 -1.87 -3.24
C ALA A 26 6.54 -1.81 -4.73
N VAL A 27 7.47 -2.65 -5.18
CA VAL A 27 7.85 -2.77 -6.59
C VAL A 27 6.68 -3.27 -7.44
N ALA A 28 5.82 -4.16 -6.94
CA ALA A 28 4.62 -4.59 -7.66
C ALA A 28 3.61 -3.45 -7.87
N ASP A 29 3.42 -2.62 -6.85
CA ASP A 29 2.54 -1.44 -6.91
C ASP A 29 3.10 -0.37 -7.85
N GLU A 30 4.42 -0.13 -7.82
CA GLU A 30 5.13 0.79 -8.72
C GLU A 30 5.14 0.31 -10.17
N TRP A 31 5.38 -0.98 -10.41
CA TRP A 31 5.28 -1.59 -11.74
C TRP A 31 3.86 -1.45 -12.29
N TRP A 32 2.84 -1.77 -11.48
CA TRP A 32 1.46 -1.60 -11.88
C TRP A 32 1.14 -0.14 -12.22
N ARG A 33 1.62 0.81 -11.40
CA ARG A 33 1.43 2.23 -11.69
C ARG A 33 2.04 2.59 -13.04
N ALA A 34 3.29 2.21 -13.30
CA ALA A 34 3.96 2.48 -14.57
C ALA A 34 3.21 1.89 -15.78
N VAL A 35 2.72 0.65 -15.68
CA VAL A 35 1.91 0.02 -16.73
C VAL A 35 0.59 0.77 -16.94
N SER A 36 -0.16 1.00 -15.86
CA SER A 36 -1.51 1.59 -15.89
C SER A 36 -1.54 3.06 -16.31
N THR A 37 -0.44 3.79 -16.15
CA THR A 37 -0.31 5.19 -16.56
C THR A 37 0.62 5.39 -17.76
N SER A 38 1.04 4.32 -18.43
CA SER A 38 1.91 4.44 -19.61
C SER A 38 1.20 5.18 -20.75
N ALA A 39 1.97 5.84 -21.62
CA ALA A 39 1.40 6.45 -22.83
C ALA A 39 1.04 5.40 -23.92
N ILE A 40 1.42 4.13 -23.70
CA ILE A 40 1.21 3.05 -24.66
C ILE A 40 -0.16 2.42 -24.40
N VAL A 41 -1.16 2.91 -25.14
CA VAL A 41 -2.59 2.58 -24.94
C VAL A 41 -2.85 1.07 -24.92
N SER A 42 -2.13 0.28 -25.74
CA SER A 42 -2.31 -1.17 -25.75
C SER A 42 -2.01 -1.83 -24.41
N PHE A 43 -1.09 -1.29 -23.59
CA PHE A 43 -0.81 -1.78 -22.25
C PHE A 43 -1.83 -1.26 -21.24
N THR A 44 -2.16 0.03 -21.28
CA THR A 44 -3.13 0.61 -20.35
C THR A 44 -4.52 0.04 -20.51
N ASP A 45 -4.94 -0.35 -21.71
CA ASP A 45 -6.29 -0.85 -21.96
C ASP A 45 -6.44 -2.36 -21.76
N SER A 46 -5.38 -3.12 -22.06
CA SER A 46 -5.45 -4.58 -22.03
C SER A 46 -5.07 -5.17 -20.68
N ILE A 47 -4.20 -4.54 -19.90
CA ILE A 47 -3.73 -5.08 -18.62
C ILE A 47 -4.57 -4.49 -17.48
N ARG A 48 -5.13 -5.38 -16.65
CA ARG A 48 -5.97 -5.01 -15.51
C ARG A 48 -5.46 -5.67 -14.24
N ARG A 49 -5.38 -4.89 -13.17
CA ARG A 49 -5.22 -5.40 -11.82
C ARG A 49 -6.59 -5.75 -11.26
N VAL A 50 -6.79 -7.02 -10.92
CA VAL A 50 -8.02 -7.51 -10.28
C VAL A 50 -7.90 -7.37 -8.77
N ASN A 51 -6.73 -7.74 -8.23
CA ASN A 51 -6.34 -7.49 -6.86
C ASN A 51 -4.81 -7.47 -6.75
N ALA A 52 -4.32 -7.29 -5.54
CA ALA A 52 -2.93 -7.37 -5.14
C ALA A 52 -2.07 -8.44 -5.83
N GLN A 53 -2.57 -9.66 -5.99
CA GLN A 53 -1.83 -10.82 -6.49
C GLN A 53 -2.42 -11.41 -7.77
N PHE A 54 -3.39 -10.74 -8.40
CA PHE A 54 -4.04 -11.24 -9.59
C PHE A 54 -4.29 -10.14 -10.60
N TYR A 55 -3.72 -10.33 -11.79
CA TYR A 55 -3.84 -9.46 -12.94
C TYR A 55 -4.44 -10.24 -14.11
N THR A 56 -4.98 -9.50 -15.06
CA THR A 56 -5.38 -10.04 -16.36
C THR A 56 -4.77 -9.23 -17.48
N HIS A 57 -4.66 -9.84 -18.67
CA HIS A 57 -4.26 -9.13 -19.87
C HIS A 57 -4.93 -9.67 -21.14
N ASP A 58 -5.03 -8.85 -22.18
CA ASP A 58 -5.39 -9.29 -23.53
C ASP A 58 -4.13 -9.39 -24.40
N VAL A 59 -3.67 -10.62 -24.64
CA VAL A 59 -2.43 -10.88 -25.40
C VAL A 59 -2.51 -10.41 -26.86
N ASN A 60 -3.72 -10.26 -27.42
CA ASN A 60 -3.89 -9.71 -28.77
C ASN A 60 -3.59 -8.21 -28.85
N GLN A 61 -3.57 -7.53 -27.70
CA GLN A 61 -3.25 -6.11 -27.59
C GLN A 61 -1.87 -5.89 -26.97
N ALA A 62 -1.61 -6.48 -25.80
CA ALA A 62 -0.31 -6.46 -25.17
C ALA A 62 -0.07 -7.69 -24.29
N ASN A 63 1.13 -8.26 -24.40
CA ASN A 63 1.59 -9.26 -23.46
C ASN A 63 2.19 -8.57 -22.22
N ALA A 64 1.70 -8.88 -21.01
CA ALA A 64 2.17 -8.27 -19.78
C ALA A 64 3.68 -8.48 -19.55
N ALA A 65 4.22 -9.62 -19.98
CA ALA A 65 5.64 -9.92 -19.89
C ALA A 65 6.51 -8.94 -20.72
N ASN A 66 5.96 -8.39 -21.80
CA ASN A 66 6.69 -7.42 -22.64
C ASN A 66 6.80 -6.04 -22.00
N SER A 67 6.12 -5.78 -20.88
CA SER A 67 6.18 -4.48 -20.18
C SER A 67 7.60 -4.09 -19.76
N LEU A 68 8.46 -5.08 -19.50
CA LEU A 68 9.87 -4.88 -19.11
C LEU A 68 10.80 -4.58 -20.30
N THR A 69 10.35 -4.82 -21.53
CA THR A 69 11.13 -4.66 -22.75
C THR A 69 10.59 -3.55 -23.66
N THR A 70 9.34 -3.16 -23.49
CA THR A 70 8.70 -2.09 -24.29
C THR A 70 9.01 -0.73 -23.68
N THR A 71 9.82 0.08 -24.38
CA THR A 71 10.16 1.45 -24.00
C THR A 71 8.91 2.28 -23.70
N GLY A 72 8.94 3.00 -22.58
CA GLY A 72 7.83 3.86 -22.16
C GLY A 72 6.72 3.14 -21.37
N VAL A 73 6.90 1.86 -21.05
CA VAL A 73 5.98 1.10 -20.18
C VAL A 73 6.60 0.89 -18.79
N ALA A 74 7.47 -0.10 -18.61
CA ALA A 74 8.01 -0.49 -17.31
C ALA A 74 9.46 -1.02 -17.39
N THR A 75 10.25 -0.55 -18.34
CA THR A 75 11.64 -1.01 -18.58
C THR A 75 12.57 -0.71 -17.40
N GLN A 76 12.26 0.29 -16.58
CA GLN A 76 13.01 0.65 -15.38
C GLN A 76 12.97 -0.42 -14.28
N PHE A 77 12.06 -1.39 -14.38
CA PHE A 77 11.94 -2.50 -13.42
C PHE A 77 12.70 -3.76 -13.85
N LEU A 78 13.54 -3.67 -14.90
CA LEU A 78 14.38 -4.77 -15.34
C LEU A 78 15.39 -5.13 -14.24
N GLY A 79 15.34 -6.38 -13.76
CA GLY A 79 16.16 -6.85 -12.63
C GLY A 79 15.39 -6.92 -11.30
N ASP A 80 14.32 -6.15 -11.16
CA ASP A 80 13.43 -6.16 -9.99
C ASP A 80 12.16 -6.98 -10.19
N VAL A 81 11.80 -7.21 -11.46
CA VAL A 81 10.60 -7.97 -11.86
C VAL A 81 10.98 -8.98 -12.93
N PHE A 82 10.43 -10.20 -12.83
CA PHE A 82 10.48 -11.16 -13.92
C PHE A 82 9.20 -11.99 -14.02
N PHE A 83 8.99 -12.54 -15.22
CA PHE A 83 7.81 -13.33 -15.57
C PHE A 83 8.24 -14.77 -15.85
N THR A 84 7.55 -15.73 -15.24
CA THR A 84 7.70 -17.15 -15.55
C THR A 84 6.45 -17.62 -16.26
N LEU A 85 6.60 -18.04 -17.52
CA LEU A 85 5.49 -18.64 -18.29
C LEU A 85 5.08 -19.95 -17.64
N LEU A 86 3.78 -20.10 -17.39
CA LEU A 86 3.20 -21.30 -16.83
C LEU A 86 2.87 -22.31 -17.93
N ASN A 87 2.89 -23.59 -17.57
CA ASN A 87 2.43 -24.66 -18.45
C ASN A 87 0.98 -24.44 -18.85
N ASP A 88 0.63 -24.84 -20.08
CA ASP A 88 -0.73 -24.90 -20.60
C ASP A 88 -1.67 -25.76 -19.72
N LEU A 89 -2.99 -25.60 -19.93
CA LEU A 89 -3.99 -26.30 -19.14
C LEU A 89 -3.81 -27.82 -19.28
N GLY A 90 -3.71 -28.54 -18.16
CA GLY A 90 -3.41 -29.97 -18.13
C GLY A 90 -1.92 -30.30 -18.00
N GLY A 91 -1.05 -29.29 -17.99
CA GLY A 91 0.35 -29.44 -17.58
C GLY A 91 0.48 -29.93 -16.13
N ARG A 92 1.54 -30.69 -15.85
CA ARG A 92 1.76 -31.34 -14.54
C ARG A 92 2.38 -30.42 -13.47
N GLY A 93 2.62 -29.15 -13.79
CA GLY A 93 3.23 -28.19 -12.88
C GLY A 93 2.19 -27.48 -12.02
N LEU A 94 2.34 -27.57 -10.70
CA LEU A 94 1.64 -26.70 -9.76
C LEU A 94 2.47 -25.43 -9.58
N SER A 95 1.95 -24.30 -10.02
CA SER A 95 2.53 -23.00 -9.68
C SER A 95 1.73 -22.44 -8.53
N ILE A 96 2.13 -22.78 -7.32
CA ILE A 96 1.51 -22.28 -6.08
C ILE A 96 2.35 -21.09 -5.63
N ILE A 97 1.76 -19.90 -5.61
CA ILE A 97 2.35 -18.78 -4.89
C ILE A 97 2.05 -18.95 -3.39
N PRO A 98 2.93 -18.50 -2.48
CA PRO A 98 2.64 -18.50 -1.05
C PRO A 98 1.27 -17.89 -0.77
N SER A 99 0.55 -18.48 0.20
CA SER A 99 -0.79 -18.02 0.57
C SER A 99 -0.74 -16.52 0.93
N PRO A 100 -1.71 -15.71 0.46
CA PRO A 100 -1.78 -14.30 0.82
C PRO A 100 -1.87 -14.15 2.33
N ASP A 101 -0.83 -13.60 2.95
CA ASP A 101 -1.04 -12.79 4.13
C ASP A 101 -1.79 -11.54 3.67
N HIS A 102 -3.10 -11.49 3.93
CA HIS A 102 -4.04 -10.37 3.73
C HIS A 102 -3.45 -9.11 3.05
N PHE A 103 -3.18 -9.16 1.75
CA PHE A 103 -2.68 -8.00 1.01
C PHE A 103 -3.84 -7.11 0.60
N VAL A 104 -3.90 -5.91 1.16
CA VAL A 104 -4.89 -4.90 0.78
C VAL A 104 -4.34 -4.07 -0.38
N ASP A 105 -5.21 -3.70 -1.31
CA ASP A 105 -4.86 -2.73 -2.35
C ASP A 105 -4.89 -1.32 -1.77
N HIS A 106 -3.74 -0.66 -1.77
CA HIS A 106 -3.54 0.70 -1.25
C HIS A 106 -4.12 1.74 -2.22
N ILE A 107 -5.42 1.71 -2.42
CA ILE A 107 -6.12 2.60 -3.36
C ILE A 107 -6.35 3.97 -2.71
N SER A 108 -6.00 5.03 -3.43
CA SER A 108 -6.23 6.43 -3.02
C SER A 108 -7.71 6.70 -2.77
N GLY A 109 -8.03 7.21 -1.58
CA GLY A 109 -9.37 7.52 -1.11
C GLY A 109 -10.03 6.41 -0.29
N ASN A 110 -9.44 5.22 -0.25
CA ASN A 110 -9.93 4.14 0.60
C ASN A 110 -9.59 4.38 2.08
N SER A 111 -10.25 3.62 2.94
CA SER A 111 -10.06 3.70 4.38
C SER A 111 -9.41 2.43 4.91
N PHE A 112 -8.43 2.60 5.79
CA PHE A 112 -7.54 1.54 6.26
C PHE A 112 -7.33 1.64 7.75
N PHE A 113 -7.06 0.52 8.40
CA PHE A 113 -6.36 0.54 9.67
C PHE A 113 -4.86 0.68 9.40
N ILE A 114 -4.14 1.41 10.24
CA ILE A 114 -2.68 1.51 10.15
C ILE A 114 -2.10 0.68 11.29
N ARG A 115 -1.27 -0.32 10.96
CA ARG A 115 -0.73 -1.28 11.93
C ARG A 115 0.78 -1.44 11.82
N SER A 116 1.41 -1.86 12.90
CA SER A 116 2.84 -2.16 12.95
C SER A 116 3.12 -3.46 12.20
N LYS A 117 4.09 -3.47 11.29
CA LYS A 117 4.52 -4.68 10.57
C LYS A 117 5.24 -5.67 11.46
N VAL A 118 6.03 -5.18 12.42
CA VAL A 118 6.77 -6.03 13.36
C VAL A 118 5.87 -6.57 14.48
N SER A 119 4.75 -5.91 14.75
CA SER A 119 3.76 -6.35 15.73
C SER A 119 2.33 -6.13 15.20
N PRO A 120 1.78 -7.05 14.39
CA PRO A 120 0.51 -6.88 13.68
C PRO A 120 -0.76 -6.69 14.54
N TYR A 121 -0.61 -6.77 15.86
CA TYR A 121 -1.66 -6.48 16.83
C TYR A 121 -1.66 -5.02 17.31
N LYS A 122 -0.64 -4.23 16.95
CA LYS A 122 -0.55 -2.80 17.29
C LYS A 122 -1.11 -1.95 16.17
N TYR A 123 -2.10 -1.13 16.49
CA TYR A 123 -2.80 -0.25 15.56
C TYR A 123 -2.71 1.20 15.98
N TRP A 124 -2.72 2.10 15.01
CA TRP A 124 -2.97 3.52 15.24
C TRP A 124 -4.40 3.69 15.75
N TYR A 125 -4.53 4.47 16.80
CA TYR A 125 -5.76 4.69 17.52
C TYR A 125 -5.92 6.17 17.89
N TYR A 126 -7.08 6.73 17.58
CA TYR A 126 -7.50 8.05 18.00
C TYR A 126 -8.69 7.91 18.97
N PRO A 127 -8.51 8.23 20.27
CA PRO A 127 -9.59 8.15 21.25
C PRO A 127 -10.65 9.21 20.98
N GLN A 128 -11.91 8.80 20.89
CA GLN A 128 -13.05 9.70 20.64
C GLN A 128 -13.70 10.26 21.93
N SER A 129 -13.00 10.23 23.07
CA SER A 129 -13.57 10.68 24.34
C SER A 129 -13.53 12.20 24.48
N SER A 130 -14.46 12.78 25.26
CA SER A 130 -14.54 14.23 25.47
C SER A 130 -13.32 14.84 26.16
N ASN A 131 -12.47 14.01 26.78
CA ASN A 131 -11.25 14.42 27.46
C ASN A 131 -10.00 13.96 26.70
N ALA A 132 -10.16 13.38 25.50
CA ALA A 132 -9.05 12.92 24.69
C ALA A 132 -8.20 14.10 24.21
N THR A 133 -6.89 13.93 24.27
CA THR A 133 -5.97 14.82 23.56
C THR A 133 -6.18 14.64 22.05
N ASN A 134 -5.71 15.61 21.25
CA ASN A 134 -5.68 15.44 19.80
C ASN A 134 -4.59 14.45 19.33
N ALA A 135 -3.96 13.69 20.23
CA ALA A 135 -2.86 12.80 19.89
C ALA A 135 -3.33 11.48 19.28
N ILE A 136 -2.48 10.90 18.42
CA ILE A 136 -2.62 9.52 17.96
C ILE A 136 -1.83 8.61 18.91
N TYR A 137 -2.45 7.51 19.29
CA TYR A 137 -1.89 6.49 20.16
C TYR A 137 -1.70 5.19 19.40
N VAL A 138 -0.97 4.26 20.03
CA VAL A 138 -0.81 2.89 19.58
C VAL A 138 -1.51 1.96 20.56
N SER A 139 -2.46 1.17 20.07
CA SER A 139 -3.26 0.26 20.89
C SER A 139 -3.22 -1.18 20.38
N HIS A 140 -3.37 -2.13 21.30
CA HIS A 140 -3.51 -3.56 21.00
C HIS A 140 -4.96 -4.02 20.88
N THR A 141 -5.89 -3.23 21.41
CA THR A 141 -7.31 -3.59 21.55
C THR A 141 -8.23 -2.67 20.77
N GLU A 142 -7.74 -1.48 20.43
CA GLU A 142 -8.49 -0.46 19.71
C GLU A 142 -7.76 -0.08 18.42
N ARG A 143 -8.53 0.39 17.44
CA ARG A 143 -8.03 0.77 16.13
C ARG A 143 -8.94 1.82 15.51
N THR A 144 -8.35 2.77 14.82
CA THR A 144 -9.08 3.82 14.11
C THR A 144 -8.95 3.62 12.61
N LEU A 145 -10.06 3.77 11.90
CA LEU A 145 -10.08 3.74 10.44
C LEU A 145 -9.70 5.12 9.91
N PHE A 146 -8.69 5.18 9.05
CA PHE A 146 -8.20 6.40 8.43
C PHE A 146 -8.43 6.35 6.94
N ARG A 147 -8.92 7.43 6.34
CA ARG A 147 -8.91 7.60 4.89
C ARG A 147 -7.52 8.02 4.46
N VAL A 148 -6.94 7.29 3.51
CA VAL A 148 -5.62 7.60 2.94
C VAL A 148 -5.81 7.97 1.48
N SER A 149 -5.44 9.19 1.11
CA SER A 149 -5.59 9.71 -0.25
C SER A 149 -4.34 10.43 -0.70
N ARG A 150 -4.04 10.36 -1.99
CA ARG A 150 -2.98 11.20 -2.59
C ARG A 150 -3.37 12.68 -2.52
N THR A 151 -2.39 13.56 -2.45
CA THR A 151 -2.60 15.01 -2.39
C THR A 151 -2.89 15.63 -3.76
N ASP A 152 -2.55 14.94 -4.86
CA ASP A 152 -2.81 15.40 -6.22
C ASP A 152 -4.28 15.20 -6.64
N SER A 153 -4.79 16.13 -7.46
CA SER A 153 -6.20 16.11 -7.88
C SER A 153 -6.48 15.02 -8.92
N GLY A 154 -7.68 14.42 -8.83
CA GLY A 154 -8.18 13.49 -9.86
C GLY A 154 -7.67 12.05 -9.77
N THR A 155 -7.12 11.64 -8.63
CA THR A 155 -6.39 10.35 -8.51
C THR A 155 -7.07 9.32 -7.62
N ALA A 156 -8.34 9.57 -7.26
CA ALA A 156 -9.19 8.61 -6.59
C ALA A 156 -9.24 7.30 -7.39
N GLY A 157 -9.14 6.16 -6.71
CA GLY A 157 -9.13 4.86 -7.38
C GLY A 157 -7.75 4.40 -7.88
N THR A 158 -6.69 5.20 -7.70
CA THR A 158 -5.33 4.83 -8.13
C THR A 158 -4.54 4.16 -7.00
N ILE A 159 -3.75 3.13 -7.31
CA ILE A 159 -2.84 2.46 -6.35
C ILE A 159 -1.75 3.42 -5.90
N ILE A 160 -1.70 3.77 -4.62
CA ILE A 160 -0.68 4.61 -3.97
C ILE A 160 0.67 3.88 -3.99
N ILE A 161 1.74 4.60 -4.34
CA ILE A 161 3.12 4.11 -4.35
C ILE A 161 4.02 4.94 -3.43
N GLY A 162 5.21 4.45 -3.09
CA GLY A 162 6.08 5.06 -2.07
C GLY A 162 6.39 6.54 -2.30
N SER A 163 6.56 6.95 -3.56
CA SER A 163 6.87 8.33 -3.95
C SER A 163 5.68 9.29 -3.85
N ASP A 164 4.45 8.79 -3.72
CA ASP A 164 3.25 9.63 -3.68
C ASP A 164 3.19 10.41 -2.37
N GLU A 165 2.88 11.70 -2.47
CA GLU A 165 2.44 12.48 -1.32
C GLU A 165 1.01 12.11 -0.95
N ILE A 166 0.75 11.93 0.34
CA ILE A 166 -0.52 11.46 0.88
C ILE A 166 -1.03 12.36 1.99
N ASN A 167 -2.35 12.34 2.15
CA ASN A 167 -3.04 12.82 3.33
C ASN A 167 -3.69 11.62 4.04
N ILE A 168 -3.61 11.60 5.37
CA ILE A 168 -4.25 10.61 6.24
C ILE A 168 -5.27 11.35 7.08
N THR A 169 -6.55 11.07 6.88
CA THR A 169 -7.65 11.76 7.56
C THR A 169 -8.53 10.83 8.37
N LEU A 170 -9.12 11.36 9.44
CA LEU A 170 -10.17 10.66 10.17
C LEU A 170 -11.43 10.60 9.31
N THR A 171 -12.00 9.40 9.18
CA THR A 171 -13.21 9.18 8.37
C THR A 171 -14.45 9.88 8.91
N THR A 172 -14.45 10.27 10.19
CA THR A 172 -15.63 10.81 10.89
C THR A 172 -15.69 12.33 10.94
N VAL A 173 -14.54 13.04 10.88
CA VAL A 173 -14.47 14.47 11.20
C VAL A 173 -13.60 15.29 10.24
N ASP A 174 -13.16 14.73 9.11
CA ASP A 174 -12.33 15.39 8.09
C ASP A 174 -11.09 16.12 8.65
N LEU A 175 -10.60 15.66 9.81
CA LEU A 175 -9.34 16.11 10.39
C LEU A 175 -8.20 15.23 9.88
N SER A 176 -7.04 15.85 9.66
CA SER A 176 -5.87 15.20 9.08
C SER A 176 -4.81 14.95 10.15
N ILE A 177 -4.00 13.92 9.95
CA ILE A 177 -2.82 13.68 10.77
C ILE A 177 -1.78 14.78 10.50
N ASN A 178 -1.11 15.21 11.56
CA ASN A 178 0.01 16.16 11.54
C ASN A 178 1.05 15.78 12.61
N VAL A 179 2.27 16.29 12.47
CA VAL A 179 3.35 16.06 13.43
C VAL A 179 3.79 17.41 14.00
N ILE A 180 3.72 17.56 15.32
CA ILE A 180 4.20 18.77 15.99
C ILE A 180 5.73 18.80 15.92
N ALA A 181 6.29 19.78 15.20
CA ALA A 181 7.74 19.86 14.96
C ALA A 181 8.61 19.93 16.22
N SER A 182 8.11 20.52 17.32
CA SER A 182 8.88 20.69 18.56
C SER A 182 8.92 19.43 19.43
N THR A 183 7.91 18.57 19.36
CA THR A 183 7.78 17.39 20.23
C THR A 183 7.85 16.07 19.47
N GLY A 184 7.69 16.11 18.15
CA GLY A 184 7.46 14.93 17.33
C GLY A 184 6.08 14.30 17.55
N GLN A 185 5.19 14.87 18.37
CA GLN A 185 3.92 14.23 18.66
C GLN A 185 3.03 14.17 17.41
N VAL A 186 2.49 12.99 17.11
CA VAL A 186 1.51 12.83 16.03
C VAL A 186 0.13 13.20 16.56
N ILE A 187 -0.49 14.15 15.90
CA ILE A 187 -1.79 14.71 16.29
C ILE A 187 -2.77 14.69 15.12
N VAL A 188 -4.03 14.94 15.44
CA VAL A 188 -5.11 15.22 14.51
C VAL A 188 -5.34 16.73 14.49
N SER A 189 -5.41 17.33 13.31
CA SER A 189 -5.64 18.77 13.15
C SER A 189 -6.41 19.10 11.87
N ALA A 190 -6.97 20.30 11.78
CA ALA A 190 -7.66 20.77 10.57
C ALA A 190 -6.71 21.05 9.40
N VAL A 191 -5.39 21.15 9.66
CA VAL A 191 -4.39 21.43 8.65
C VAL A 191 -3.64 20.13 8.31
N PRO A 192 -3.71 19.65 7.05
CA PRO A 192 -3.01 18.43 6.66
C PRO A 192 -1.50 18.59 6.76
N MET A 193 -0.83 17.49 7.08
CA MET A 193 0.63 17.41 7.00
C MET A 193 1.08 17.64 5.55
N SER A 194 1.98 18.61 5.36
CA SER A 194 2.58 18.87 4.06
C SER A 194 3.76 17.94 3.81
N GLY A 195 3.87 17.39 2.61
CA GLY A 195 5.02 16.59 2.17
C GLY A 195 5.14 15.19 2.79
N LEU A 196 4.09 14.69 3.46
CA LEU A 196 4.05 13.31 3.93
C LEU A 196 3.98 12.37 2.73
N LYS A 197 4.99 11.51 2.56
CA LYS A 197 5.01 10.50 1.49
C LYS A 197 4.47 9.16 1.97
N PHE A 198 3.94 8.33 1.07
CA PHE A 198 3.50 7.00 1.45
C PHE A 198 4.65 6.14 2.00
N SER A 199 5.87 6.30 1.46
CA SER A 199 7.07 5.65 1.99
C SER A 199 7.40 6.03 3.42
N ASP A 200 6.93 7.18 3.91
CA ASP A 200 7.19 7.65 5.28
C ASP A 200 6.53 6.72 6.33
N LEU A 201 5.52 5.93 5.97
CA LEU A 201 4.99 4.90 6.87
C LEU A 201 6.01 3.82 7.23
N LEU A 202 7.09 3.66 6.44
CA LEU A 202 8.09 2.63 6.70
C LEU A 202 9.09 3.03 7.79
N ASN A 203 9.25 4.31 8.09
CA ASN A 203 10.32 4.75 8.99
C ASN A 203 10.07 6.10 9.68
N LYS A 204 8.99 6.84 9.41
CA LYS A 204 8.79 8.15 10.03
C LYS A 204 8.02 8.15 11.34
N PHE A 205 7.58 6.98 11.79
CA PHE A 205 6.73 6.89 12.97
C PHE A 205 7.25 5.84 13.94
N THR A 206 7.31 6.20 15.22
CA THR A 206 7.73 5.32 16.31
C THR A 206 6.75 5.38 17.46
N VAL A 207 6.87 4.43 18.37
CA VAL A 207 6.03 4.35 19.56
C VAL A 207 6.77 5.01 20.72
N GLY A 208 6.18 6.05 21.27
CA GLY A 208 6.68 6.77 22.44
C GLY A 208 6.73 5.92 23.71
N PRO A 209 7.20 6.51 24.82
CA PRO A 209 7.21 5.85 26.12
C PRO A 209 5.78 5.51 26.57
N THR A 210 5.66 4.47 27.39
CA THR A 210 4.39 4.10 28.00
C THR A 210 4.05 5.09 29.11
N TYR A 211 2.84 5.62 29.07
CA TYR A 211 2.23 6.38 30.15
C TYR A 211 0.97 5.65 30.62
N ILE A 212 0.67 5.81 31.91
CA ILE A 212 -0.54 5.27 32.52
C ILE A 212 -1.56 6.40 32.53
N ASP A 213 -2.62 6.27 31.73
CA ASP A 213 -3.67 7.28 31.70
C ASP A 213 -4.47 7.34 33.01
N ASP A 214 -5.36 8.33 33.13
CA ASP A 214 -6.22 8.50 34.31
C ASP A 214 -7.16 7.30 34.57
N GLN A 215 -7.31 6.38 33.60
CA GLN A 215 -8.07 5.13 33.68
C GLN A 215 -7.18 3.93 34.05
N ASN A 216 -5.90 4.17 34.35
CA ASN A 216 -4.88 3.16 34.64
C ASN A 216 -4.59 2.22 33.45
N LEU A 217 -4.81 2.69 32.22
CA LEU A 217 -4.48 1.99 30.99
C LEU A 217 -3.11 2.41 30.50
N ALA A 218 -2.27 1.42 30.17
CA ALA A 218 -0.98 1.65 29.53
C ALA A 218 -1.22 2.11 28.08
N THR A 219 -1.06 3.41 27.85
CA THR A 219 -1.17 4.02 26.52
C THR A 219 0.22 4.44 26.04
N ARG A 220 0.41 4.41 24.72
CA ARG A 220 1.66 4.84 24.09
C ARG A 220 1.32 5.79 22.96
N GLU A 221 1.87 6.99 23.00
CA GLU A 221 1.70 7.96 21.93
C GLU A 221 2.50 7.54 20.69
N LEU A 222 1.96 7.88 19.52
CA LEU A 222 2.68 7.79 18.26
C LEU A 222 3.49 9.07 18.07
N LEU A 223 4.77 8.91 17.72
CA LEU A 223 5.70 10.02 17.53
C LEU A 223 6.28 9.95 16.10
N GLY A 224 6.43 11.12 15.47
CA GLY A 224 7.23 11.33 14.29
C GLY A 224 8.72 11.27 14.62
N THR A 225 9.50 10.60 13.77
CA THR A 225 10.95 10.44 13.88
C THR A 225 11.53 10.25 12.47
N ASP A 226 12.86 10.25 12.33
CA ASP A 226 13.53 9.88 11.07
C ASP A 226 13.95 8.39 11.04
N ASP A 227 13.90 7.71 12.20
CA ASP A 227 14.29 6.29 12.38
C ASP A 227 13.25 5.54 13.23
N GLY A 228 12.08 5.34 12.64
CA GLY A 228 10.90 4.73 13.24
C GLY A 228 10.73 3.25 12.88
N GLU A 229 9.62 2.68 13.33
CA GLU A 229 9.24 1.31 12.97
C GLU A 229 8.41 1.28 11.69
N GLU A 230 8.37 0.12 11.03
CA GLU A 230 7.58 -0.05 9.81
C GLU A 230 6.08 -0.18 10.11
N TRP A 231 5.28 0.67 9.47
CA TRP A 231 3.82 0.64 9.49
C TRP A 231 3.25 0.28 8.12
N GLU A 232 2.05 -0.29 8.11
CA GLU A 232 1.34 -0.65 6.88
C GLU A 232 -0.17 -0.40 6.98
N LEU A 233 -0.80 -0.28 5.81
CA LEU A 233 -2.25 -0.21 5.67
C LEU A 233 -2.84 -1.63 5.69
N ALA A 234 -3.89 -1.83 6.48
CA ALA A 234 -4.57 -3.11 6.70
C ALA A 234 -6.09 -2.99 6.67
#